data_AF-E9RTG9-F1
#
_entry.id   AF-E9RTG9-F1
#
_cell.length_a   1.000
_cell.length_b   1.000
_cell.length_c   1.000
_cell.angle_alpha   90.00
_cell.angle_beta   90.00
_cell.angle_gamma   90.00
#
_symmetry.space_group_name_H-M   'P 1'
#
loop_
_entity.id
_entity.type
_entity.pdbx_description
1 polymer ?
#
loop_
_entity_poly.entity_id
_entity_poly.type
_entity_poly.pdbx_seq_one_letter_code
_entity_poly.pdbx_strand_id
1 'polypeptide(L)' 'MKNYMNEPVEYNWTDKDILDEFQKVKDKKKVAKVYDITVQQVTEILKGDKCYE' A
#
# COMPACT_ATOMS: atom_id res chain seq x y z
N MET A 1 0.11 -3.20 -36.67
CA MET A 1 -0.41 -3.92 -35.50
C MET A 1 -0.75 -2.88 -34.44
N LYS A 2 -2.01 -2.79 -34.00
CA LYS A 2 -2.38 -1.85 -32.93
C LYS A 2 -1.92 -2.45 -31.60
N ASN A 3 -1.08 -1.75 -30.86
CA ASN A 3 -0.62 -2.19 -29.55
C ASN A 3 -1.79 -2.13 -28.57
N TYR A 4 -2.26 -3.27 -28.10
CA TYR A 4 -3.33 -3.42 -27.10
C TYR A 4 -2.76 -3.63 -25.68
N MET A 5 -1.59 -3.07 -25.38
CA MET A 5 -1.07 -3.11 -24.01
C MET A 5 -1.50 -1.84 -23.30
N ASN A 6 -2.32 -2.01 -22.26
CA ASN A 6 -2.60 -0.93 -21.33
C ASN A 6 -1.30 -0.59 -20.60
N GLU A 7 -0.92 0.68 -20.56
CA GLU A 7 0.25 1.12 -19.81
C GLU A 7 0.09 0.77 -18.33
N PRO A 8 1.17 0.41 -17.63
CA PRO A 8 1.11 0.13 -16.21
C PRO A 8 0.56 1.35 -15.47
N VAL A 9 -0.58 1.15 -14.79
CA VAL A 9 -1.21 2.20 -14.01
C VAL A 9 -0.57 2.20 -12.64
N GLU A 10 0.18 3.24 -12.31
CA GLU A 10 0.65 3.46 -10.95
C GLU A 10 -0.53 3.88 -10.06
N TYR A 11 -0.95 2.95 -9.19
CA TYR A 11 -1.92 3.24 -8.15
C TYR A 11 -1.20 3.92 -6.98
N ASN A 12 -1.29 5.24 -6.94
CA ASN A 12 -0.86 6.03 -5.79
C ASN A 12 -1.82 5.76 -4.63
N TRP A 13 -1.40 4.96 -3.65
CA TRP A 13 -2.08 4.78 -2.39
C TRP A 13 -1.58 5.79 -1.36
N THR A 14 -2.41 6.11 -0.37
CA THR A 14 -2.04 6.97 0.74
C THR A 14 -1.97 6.20 2.04
N ASP A 15 -1.32 6.78 3.06
CA ASP A 15 -1.30 6.21 4.41
C ASP A 15 -2.70 5.88 4.93
N LYS A 16 -3.71 6.69 4.57
CA LYS A 16 -5.10 6.49 4.99
C LYS A 16 -5.71 5.23 4.40
N ASP A 17 -5.38 4.91 3.14
CA ASP A 17 -5.85 3.70 2.48
C ASP A 17 -5.32 2.45 3.19
N ILE A 18 -4.04 2.50 3.59
CA ILE A 18 -3.39 1.43 4.35
C ILE A 18 -4.02 1.29 5.75
N LEU A 19 -4.34 2.40 6.41
CA LEU A 19 -5.01 2.38 7.71
C LEU A 19 -6.43 1.79 7.61
N ASP A 20 -7.20 2.17 6.59
CA ASP A 20 -8.56 1.68 6.36
C ASP A 20 -8.57 0.18 6.03
N GLU A 21 -7.69 -0.27 5.14
CA GLU A 21 -7.53 -1.69 4.84
C GLU A 21 -7.03 -2.48 6.04
N PHE A 22 -6.11 -1.92 6.84
CA PHE A 22 -5.70 -2.54 8.09
C PHE A 22 -6.85 -2.64 9.09
N GLN A 23 -7.76 -1.67 9.17
CA GLN A 23 -8.93 -1.77 10.05
C GLN A 23 -9.89 -2.89 9.62
N LYS A 24 -10.08 -3.09 8.31
CA LYS A 24 -10.93 -4.17 7.77
C LYS A 24 -10.32 -5.55 7.95
N VAL A 25 -9.05 -5.68 7.59
CA VAL A 25 -8.36 -6.97 7.51
C VAL A 25 -7.71 -7.37 8.83
N LYS A 26 -7.25 -6.38 9.61
CA LYS A 26 -6.49 -6.53 10.87
C LYS A 26 -5.20 -7.36 10.74
N ASP A 27 -4.69 -7.53 9.52
CA ASP A 27 -3.47 -8.29 9.23
C ASP A 27 -2.50 -7.45 8.40
N LYS A 28 -1.33 -7.16 8.98
CA LYS A 28 -0.29 -6.34 8.35
C LYS A 28 0.34 -7.00 7.13
N LYS A 29 0.47 -8.34 7.12
CA LYS A 29 1.07 -9.07 5.99
C LYS A 29 0.16 -9.05 4.78
N LYS A 30 -1.15 -9.08 5.02
CA LYS A 30 -2.15 -9.01 3.95
C LYS A 30 -2.20 -7.62 3.34
N VAL A 31 -2.20 -6.57 4.17
CA VAL A 31 -2.10 -5.17 3.69
C VAL A 31 -0.81 -4.93 2.91
N ALA A 32 0.33 -5.40 3.44
CA ALA A 32 1.63 -5.33 2.75
C ALA A 32 1.59 -5.94 1.33
N LYS A 33 0.93 -7.09 1.15
CA LYS A 33 0.78 -7.73 -0.17
C LYS A 33 -0.18 -6.98 -1.11
N VAL A 34 -1.18 -6.30 -0.58
CA VAL A 34 -2.16 -5.55 -1.40
C VAL A 34 -1.52 -4.30 -2.00
N TYR A 35 -0.74 -3.59 -1.19
CA TYR A 35 -0.12 -2.32 -1.57
C TYR A 35 1.34 -2.47 -2.06
N ASP A 36 1.82 -3.71 -2.19
CA ASP A 36 3.20 -4.05 -2.54
C ASP A 36 4.24 -3.30 -1.69
N ILE A 37 4.01 -3.26 -0.38
CA ILE A 37 4.90 -2.64 0.60
C ILE A 37 5.39 -3.64 1.62
N THR A 38 6.40 -3.24 2.40
CA THR A 38 6.89 -4.06 3.50
C THR A 38 5.99 -3.95 4.74
N VAL A 39 6.00 -4.99 5.57
CA VAL A 39 5.32 -4.96 6.88
C VAL A 39 5.89 -3.89 7.82
N GLN A 40 7.16 -3.50 7.62
CA GLN A 40 7.80 -2.38 8.32
C GLN A 40 7.10 -1.07 7.96
N GLN A 41 6.96 -0.77 6.66
CA GLN A 41 6.24 0.43 6.18
C GLN A 41 4.80 0.47 6.69
N VAL A 42 4.07 -0.66 6.66
CA VAL A 42 2.72 -0.73 7.26
C VAL A 42 2.76 -0.40 8.75
N THR A 43 3.78 -0.87 9.48
CA THR A 43 3.93 -0.59 10.91
C THR A 43 4.31 0.87 11.18
N GLU A 44 5.14 1.48 10.35
CA GLU A 44 5.50 2.91 10.44
C GLU A 44 4.27 3.79 10.20
N ILE A 45 3.51 3.48 9.15
CA ILE A 45 2.24 4.14 8.83
C ILE A 45 1.23 3.99 9.99
N LEU A 46 1.13 2.80 10.59
CA LEU A 46 0.27 2.55 11.75
C LEU A 46 0.72 3.29 13.01
N LYS A 47 2.03 3.48 13.20
CA LYS A 47 2.58 4.22 14.34
C LYS A 47 2.44 5.73 14.17
N GLY A 48 2.30 6.21 12.92
CA GLY A 48 2.32 7.64 12.61
C GLY A 48 3.72 8.26 12.67
N ASP A 49 4.76 7.45 12.86
CA ASP A 49 6.16 7.84 12.75
C ASP A 49 6.51 7.93 11.27
N LYS A 50 6.31 9.10 10.67
CA LYS A 50 6.69 9.37 9.29
C LYS A 50 8.20 9.63 9.20
N CYS A 51 8.97 8.62 8.78
CA CYS A 51 10.25 8.85 8.13
C CYS A 51 10.05 8.63 6.62
N TYR A 52 9.72 9.71 5.89
CA TYR A 52 9.97 9.71 4.44
C TYR A 52 11.42 10.18 4.25
N GLU A 53 12.25 9.35 3.63
CA GLU A 53 13.51 9.81 3.02
C GLU A 53 13.24 10.59 1.74
#